data_AF-A0AAU7B136-F1
#
_entry.id   AF-A0AAU7B136-F1
#
_cell.length_a   1.000
_cell.length_b   1.000
_cell.length_c   1.000
_cell.angle_alpha   90.00
_cell.angle_beta   90.00
_cell.angle_gamma   90.00
#
_symmetry.space_group_name_H-M   'P 1'
#
loop_
_entity.id
_entity.type
_entity.pdbx_description
1 polymer ?
#
loop_
_entity_poly.entity_id
_entity_poly.type
_entity_poly.pdbx_seq_one_letter_code
_entity_poly.pdbx_strand_id
1 'polypeptide(L)'
;MNARRLTSLLAVAAAGSALAGAPSPAAAAPKAKSCPSQKGTIVKDGAGRVFHRGTRLYACTTVYGHAPKSRYMGPWSSNTKVSFDGVNLAWTVRTTAAGKKTDRVWAGSADTGKRWMLGQKPNPGGADLAAREDTVARIVANDRGIAWVTKGGSVVGALQDPAEDKVAPIGSFATPPSVLQEKLVLVGSWPGATTQLASSLRLVETGGDGDECGGVNTYELTVRPEAAGEPVGVRWDGYWTSTNCD
;
A
#
# COMPACT_ATOMS: atom_id res chain seq x y z
N MET A 1 -36.53 47.38 -32.84
CA MET A 1 -37.86 47.31 -32.19
C MET A 1 -37.63 46.83 -30.76
N ASN A 2 -37.63 47.76 -29.81
CA ASN A 2 -38.67 47.95 -28.78
C ASN A 2 -38.56 46.89 -27.66
N ALA A 3 -38.46 47.18 -26.37
CA ALA A 3 -38.60 48.43 -25.64
C ALA A 3 -37.96 48.35 -24.24
N ARG A 4 -37.70 49.54 -23.70
CA ARG A 4 -37.29 49.91 -22.34
C ARG A 4 -38.22 49.36 -21.24
N ARG A 5 -37.67 49.22 -20.02
CA ARG A 5 -38.12 49.83 -18.73
C ARG A 5 -37.14 49.42 -17.62
N LEU A 6 -36.28 50.27 -17.04
CA LEU A 6 -36.48 51.38 -16.07
C LEU A 6 -36.98 50.96 -14.67
N THR A 7 -36.12 51.25 -13.69
CA THR A 7 -36.38 51.66 -12.28
C THR A 7 -36.93 50.63 -11.28
N SER A 8 -36.18 50.41 -10.19
CA SER A 8 -36.47 51.09 -8.90
C SER A 8 -35.38 50.82 -7.85
N LEU A 9 -34.92 51.92 -7.25
CA LEU A 9 -34.18 51.94 -5.99
C LEU A 9 -35.04 51.38 -4.85
N LEU A 10 -34.46 50.57 -3.98
CA LEU A 10 -34.86 50.50 -2.58
C LEU A 10 -33.63 50.32 -1.72
N ALA A 11 -33.17 51.45 -1.17
CA ALA A 11 -32.32 51.49 0.00
C ALA A 11 -33.21 51.24 1.22
N VAL A 12 -32.96 50.13 1.93
CA VAL A 12 -33.47 49.93 3.28
C VAL A 12 -32.28 49.97 4.22
N ALA A 13 -32.15 51.10 4.91
CA ALA A 13 -31.41 51.23 6.14
C ALA A 13 -32.24 50.68 7.32
N ALA A 14 -31.56 50.41 8.44
CA ALA A 14 -32.04 49.91 9.74
C ALA A 14 -31.99 48.37 9.88
N ALA A 15 -31.49 47.78 10.97
CA ALA A 15 -31.09 48.32 12.27
C ALA A 15 -29.98 47.44 12.86
N GLY A 16 -29.08 48.06 13.62
CA GLY A 16 -28.06 47.37 14.38
C GLY A 16 -28.67 46.53 15.49
N SER A 17 -28.34 45.24 15.47
CA SER A 17 -28.33 44.39 16.65
C SER A 17 -26.87 44.09 16.97
N ALA A 18 -26.25 44.99 17.73
CA ALA A 18 -24.99 44.71 18.41
C ALA A 18 -25.28 43.69 19.52
N LEU A 19 -25.44 42.42 19.12
CA LEU A 19 -25.22 41.32 20.03
C LEU A 19 -23.73 41.36 20.37
N ALA A 20 -23.44 41.89 21.56
CA ALA A 20 -22.23 41.60 22.29
C ALA A 20 -22.21 40.07 22.56
N GLY A 21 -21.92 39.30 21.51
CA GLY A 21 -21.57 37.91 21.62
C GLY A 21 -20.24 37.89 22.35
N ALA A 22 -20.29 37.46 23.61
CA ALA A 22 -19.09 37.08 24.33
C ALA A 22 -18.23 36.23 23.38
N PRO A 23 -16.92 36.52 23.22
CA PRO A 23 -16.06 35.65 22.46
C PRO A 23 -16.10 34.29 23.15
N SER A 24 -16.92 33.37 22.63
CA SER A 24 -16.80 31.96 22.97
C SER A 24 -15.34 31.64 22.74
N PRO A 25 -14.59 31.17 23.76
CA PRO A 25 -13.25 30.71 23.54
C PRO A 25 -13.38 29.61 22.49
N ALA A 26 -12.91 29.89 21.28
CA ALA A 26 -12.81 28.90 20.23
C ALA A 26 -11.90 27.82 20.82
N ALA A 27 -12.51 26.78 21.38
CA ALA A 27 -11.81 25.66 21.96
C ALA A 27 -10.93 25.12 20.86
N ALA A 28 -9.62 25.33 21.00
CA ALA A 28 -8.66 24.87 20.02
C ALA A 28 -8.94 23.39 19.78
N ALA A 29 -9.25 23.04 18.52
CA ALA A 29 -9.57 21.67 18.18
C ALA A 29 -8.46 20.76 18.73
N PRO A 30 -8.79 19.68 19.46
CA PRO A 30 -7.79 18.80 20.03
C PRO A 30 -6.86 18.32 18.91
N LYS A 31 -5.55 18.54 19.08
CA LYS A 31 -4.56 18.13 18.08
C LYS A 31 -4.73 16.62 17.82
N ALA A 32 -4.87 16.25 16.55
CA ALA A 32 -4.93 14.86 16.15
C ALA A 32 -3.73 14.09 16.75
N LYS A 33 -4.01 12.96 17.39
CA LYS A 33 -2.97 12.15 18.02
C LYS A 33 -2.07 11.60 16.91
N SER A 34 -0.77 11.90 17.00
CA SER A 34 0.22 11.43 16.03
C SER A 34 0.91 10.16 16.52
N CYS A 35 1.39 9.33 15.59
CA CYS A 35 2.27 8.23 15.94
C CYS A 35 3.54 8.76 16.63
N PRO A 36 3.93 8.18 17.79
CA PRO A 36 5.04 8.69 18.58
C PRO A 36 6.34 8.65 17.77
N SER A 37 7.17 9.67 17.94
CA SER A 37 8.51 9.68 17.36
C SER A 37 9.41 8.71 18.12
N GLN A 38 10.08 7.83 17.38
CA GLN A 38 10.95 6.81 17.93
C GLN A 38 12.33 6.89 17.28
N LYS A 39 13.39 6.64 18.07
CA LYS A 39 14.72 6.39 17.51
C LYS A 39 14.63 5.16 16.59
N GLY A 40 15.31 5.21 15.44
CA GLY A 40 15.23 4.14 14.44
C GLY A 40 13.95 4.18 13.59
N THR A 41 13.30 5.35 13.46
CA THR A 41 12.22 5.54 12.48
C THR A 41 12.79 5.43 11.06
N ILE A 42 12.20 4.52 10.27
CA ILE A 42 12.57 4.19 8.88
C ILE A 42 11.65 4.94 7.91
N VAL A 43 10.34 4.92 8.18
CA VAL A 43 9.32 5.59 7.37
C VAL A 43 8.58 6.61 8.23
N LYS A 44 8.42 7.82 7.69
CA LYS A 44 7.60 8.89 8.25
C LYS A 44 6.56 9.25 7.21
N ASP A 45 5.33 8.83 7.45
CA ASP A 45 4.18 9.22 6.65
C ASP A 45 3.24 10.04 7.55
N GLY A 46 2.51 11.01 6.99
CA GLY A 46 1.51 11.78 7.74
C GLY A 46 0.47 10.87 8.40
N ALA A 47 0.21 9.72 7.77
CA ALA A 47 -0.73 8.69 8.21
C ALA A 47 -0.13 7.62 9.15
N GLY A 48 1.19 7.57 9.34
CA GLY A 48 1.80 6.54 10.19
C GLY A 48 3.32 6.52 10.21
N ARG A 49 3.90 5.61 11.00
CA ARG A 49 5.34 5.48 11.15
C ARG A 49 5.76 4.03 11.21
N VAL A 50 6.91 3.74 10.61
CA VAL A 50 7.60 2.45 10.76
C VAL A 50 8.95 2.70 11.41
N PHE A 51 9.28 1.94 12.45
CA PHE A 51 10.53 2.06 13.17
C PHE A 51 11.04 0.70 13.64
N HIS A 52 12.30 0.63 14.02
CA HIS A 52 12.88 -0.59 14.58
C HIS A 52 13.43 -0.35 15.99
N ARG A 53 13.46 -1.42 16.79
CA ARG A 53 14.12 -1.45 18.11
C ARG A 53 14.86 -2.77 18.26
N GLY A 54 16.19 -2.72 18.29
CA GLY A 54 17.00 -3.93 18.19
C GLY A 54 16.72 -4.65 16.88
N THR A 55 16.41 -5.94 16.94
CA THR A 55 16.09 -6.81 15.78
C THR A 55 14.60 -6.89 15.46
N ARG A 56 13.80 -5.93 15.93
CA ARG A 56 12.33 -5.95 15.81
C ARG A 56 11.83 -4.73 15.03
N LEU A 57 10.93 -4.97 14.09
CA LEU A 57 10.19 -3.98 13.33
C LEU A 57 8.85 -3.68 14.01
N TYR A 58 8.49 -2.40 14.05
CA TYR A 58 7.23 -1.90 14.57
C TYR A 58 6.61 -0.93 13.58
N ALA A 59 5.27 -0.90 13.55
CA ALA A 59 4.51 0.08 12.80
C ALA A 59 3.43 0.71 13.67
N CYS A 60 3.04 1.91 13.32
CA CYS A 60 1.95 2.65 13.93
C CYS A 60 1.20 3.36 12.81
N THR A 61 -0.12 3.38 12.91
CA THR A 61 -0.99 4.15 12.02
C THR A 61 -1.85 5.11 12.85
N THR A 62 -2.21 6.23 12.25
CA THR A 62 -3.22 7.16 12.77
C THR A 62 -4.52 7.10 11.96
N VAL A 63 -4.58 6.20 10.97
CA VAL A 63 -5.75 5.99 10.12
C VAL A 63 -6.86 5.33 10.96
N TYR A 64 -8.12 5.54 10.55
CA TYR A 64 -9.35 5.04 11.20
C TYR A 64 -9.69 5.64 12.58
N GLY A 65 -9.05 6.74 13.00
CA GLY A 65 -9.48 7.53 14.16
C GLY A 65 -9.24 6.87 15.53
N HIS A 66 -8.68 5.66 15.56
CA HIS A 66 -8.27 5.00 16.80
C HIS A 66 -7.04 5.69 17.42
N ALA A 67 -6.87 5.53 18.73
CA ALA A 67 -5.68 6.03 19.40
C ALA A 67 -4.42 5.33 18.82
N PRO A 68 -3.42 6.08 18.30
CA PRO A 68 -2.27 5.47 17.63
C PRO A 68 -1.52 4.52 18.55
N LYS A 69 -1.35 3.27 18.12
CA LYS A 69 -0.65 2.23 18.87
C LYS A 69 0.49 1.67 18.04
N SER A 70 1.67 1.58 18.66
CA SER A 70 2.80 0.88 18.04
C SER A 70 2.59 -0.63 18.15
N ARG A 71 2.63 -1.31 17.02
CA ARG A 71 2.44 -2.76 16.90
C ARG A 71 3.71 -3.42 16.39
N TYR A 72 4.00 -4.59 16.93
CA TYR A 72 5.12 -5.41 16.48
C TYR A 72 4.79 -6.07 15.15
N MET A 73 5.61 -5.82 14.14
CA MET A 73 5.40 -6.34 12.78
C MET A 73 6.29 -7.54 12.48
N GLY A 74 7.45 -7.68 13.11
CA GLY A 74 8.28 -8.85 12.86
C GLY A 74 9.77 -8.59 13.00
N PRO A 75 10.60 -9.48 12.44
CA PRO A 75 12.05 -9.30 12.47
C PRO A 75 12.49 -8.07 11.64
N TRP A 76 13.60 -7.47 12.06
CA TRP A 76 14.30 -6.40 11.36
C TRP A 76 15.80 -6.69 11.30
N SER A 77 16.43 -6.25 10.22
CA SER A 77 17.88 -6.17 10.08
C SER A 77 18.26 -4.88 9.35
N SER A 78 19.54 -4.51 9.36
CA SER A 78 20.04 -3.33 8.64
C SER A 78 19.83 -3.37 7.12
N ASN A 79 19.55 -4.55 6.54
CA ASN A 79 19.28 -4.73 5.10
C ASN A 79 17.78 -4.81 4.78
N THR A 80 16.91 -4.67 5.78
CA THR A 80 15.46 -4.70 5.63
C THR A 80 15.00 -3.55 4.73
N LYS A 81 14.28 -3.88 3.66
CA LYS A 81 13.54 -2.92 2.84
C LYS A 81 12.12 -2.83 3.38
N VAL A 82 11.54 -1.64 3.36
CA VAL A 82 10.20 -1.37 3.88
C VAL A 82 9.43 -0.59 2.84
N SER A 83 8.17 -0.95 2.62
CA SER A 83 7.17 -0.10 1.99
C SER A 83 5.92 -0.08 2.87
N PHE A 84 5.37 1.12 3.04
CA PHE A 84 4.26 1.40 3.94
C PHE A 84 3.39 2.47 3.30
N ASP A 85 2.08 2.27 3.28
CA ASP A 85 1.09 3.17 2.68
C ASP A 85 0.27 3.97 3.71
N GLY A 86 0.64 3.87 4.99
CA GLY A 86 -0.11 4.44 6.11
C GLY A 86 -0.84 3.40 6.96
N VAL A 87 -1.21 2.24 6.41
CA VAL A 87 -1.91 1.15 7.11
C VAL A 87 -1.20 -0.18 6.90
N ASN A 88 -0.92 -0.54 5.66
CA ASN A 88 -0.35 -1.80 5.25
C ASN A 88 1.16 -1.67 5.05
N LEU A 89 1.86 -2.72 5.49
CA LEU A 89 3.30 -2.77 5.54
C LEU A 89 3.80 -4.00 4.82
N ALA A 90 4.70 -3.79 3.85
CA ALA A 90 5.50 -4.84 3.25
C ALA A 90 6.96 -4.64 3.65
N TRP A 91 7.65 -5.72 4.03
CA TRP A 91 9.07 -5.62 4.34
C TRP A 91 9.84 -6.88 4.02
N THR A 92 11.15 -6.72 3.91
CA THR A 92 12.09 -7.83 3.73
C THR A 92 12.99 -8.01 4.93
N VAL A 93 13.51 -9.21 5.11
CA VAL A 93 14.60 -9.49 6.06
C VAL A 93 15.60 -10.37 5.36
N ARG A 94 16.85 -9.92 5.41
CA ARG A 94 17.99 -10.66 4.89
C ARG A 94 18.26 -11.87 5.77
N THR A 95 18.29 -13.04 5.15
CA THR A 95 18.66 -14.31 5.78
C THR A 95 19.80 -14.97 4.99
N THR A 96 20.24 -16.14 5.45
CA THR A 96 21.21 -16.98 4.73
C THR A 96 20.58 -18.35 4.51
N ALA A 97 20.58 -18.83 3.26
CA ALA A 97 20.12 -20.15 2.88
C ALA A 97 21.21 -20.83 2.03
N ALA A 98 21.61 -22.05 2.38
CA ALA A 98 22.70 -22.78 1.72
C ALA A 98 23.97 -21.93 1.52
N GLY A 99 24.37 -21.16 2.55
CA GLY A 99 25.55 -20.27 2.51
C GLY A 99 25.38 -19.00 1.68
N LYS A 100 24.24 -18.77 1.02
CA LYS A 100 23.98 -17.59 0.21
C LYS A 100 23.02 -16.63 0.91
N LYS A 101 23.31 -15.33 0.79
CA LYS A 101 22.44 -14.25 1.27
C LYS A 101 21.17 -14.20 0.42
N THR A 102 20.02 -14.34 1.05
CA THR A 102 18.69 -14.32 0.42
C THR A 102 17.78 -13.39 1.22
N ASP A 103 16.73 -12.87 0.62
CA ASP A 103 15.68 -12.18 1.37
C ASP A 103 14.53 -13.14 1.67
N ARG A 104 13.73 -12.75 2.65
CA ARG A 104 12.39 -13.28 2.89
C ARG A 104 11.43 -12.09 2.86
N VAL A 105 10.18 -12.31 2.48
CA VAL A 105 9.18 -11.24 2.32
C VAL A 105 8.06 -11.43 3.33
N TRP A 106 7.62 -10.33 3.93
CA TRP A 106 6.54 -10.29 4.89
C TRP A 106 5.55 -9.19 4.55
N ALA A 107 4.32 -9.35 5.00
CA ALA A 107 3.29 -8.34 4.93
C ALA A 107 2.34 -8.38 6.14
N GLY A 108 1.78 -7.23 6.48
CA GLY A 108 0.81 -7.10 7.56
C GLY A 108 0.21 -5.70 7.66
N SER A 109 -0.75 -5.54 8.58
CA SER A 109 -1.45 -4.29 8.85
C SER A 109 -0.95 -3.67 10.15
N ALA A 110 -0.57 -2.38 10.10
CA ALA A 110 -0.23 -1.57 11.26
C ALA A 110 -1.46 -1.21 12.10
N ASP A 111 -2.65 -1.23 11.50
CA ASP A 111 -3.91 -0.98 12.20
C ASP A 111 -4.24 -2.14 13.16
N THR A 112 -4.18 -3.38 12.68
CA THR A 112 -4.53 -4.55 13.52
C THR A 112 -3.30 -5.19 14.17
N GLY A 113 -2.11 -5.06 13.57
CA GLY A 113 -0.89 -5.78 13.93
C GLY A 113 -0.87 -7.23 13.40
N LYS A 114 -1.91 -7.63 12.66
CA LYS A 114 -1.97 -8.96 12.03
C LYS A 114 -1.01 -9.00 10.85
N ARG A 115 -0.37 -10.15 10.68
CA ARG A 115 0.60 -10.43 9.61
C ARG A 115 0.03 -11.55 8.78
N TRP A 116 -0.25 -11.25 7.52
CA TRP A 116 -0.94 -12.18 6.61
C TRP A 116 0.02 -12.90 5.66
N MET A 117 1.26 -12.42 5.55
CA MET A 117 2.33 -13.12 4.86
C MET A 117 3.60 -13.19 5.72
N LEU A 118 4.14 -14.40 5.88
CA LEU A 118 5.23 -14.68 6.82
C LEU A 118 6.41 -15.35 6.10
N GLY A 119 7.48 -14.60 5.87
CA GLY A 119 8.75 -15.16 5.44
C GLY A 119 8.70 -15.86 4.08
N GLN A 120 7.97 -15.29 3.13
CA GLN A 120 7.82 -15.81 1.77
C GLN A 120 9.16 -15.81 1.02
N LYS A 121 9.40 -16.85 0.21
CA LYS A 121 10.55 -16.86 -0.71
C LYS A 121 10.37 -15.74 -1.75
N PRO A 122 11.41 -14.91 -2.02
CA PRO A 122 11.28 -13.81 -2.97
C PRO A 122 10.94 -14.25 -4.39
N ASN A 123 11.41 -15.42 -4.81
CA ASN A 123 10.92 -16.07 -6.02
C ASN A 123 10.15 -17.34 -5.63
N PRO A 124 8.81 -17.29 -5.61
CA PRO A 124 7.96 -18.43 -5.25
C PRO A 124 7.90 -19.54 -6.30
N GLY A 125 8.50 -19.37 -7.49
CA GLY A 125 8.38 -20.30 -8.61
C GLY A 125 7.20 -19.98 -9.52
N GLY A 126 6.82 -20.93 -10.36
CA GLY A 126 5.80 -20.89 -11.41
C GLY A 126 5.33 -22.31 -11.70
N ALA A 127 4.31 -22.50 -12.55
CA ALA A 127 3.93 -23.84 -13.03
C ALA A 127 5.14 -24.59 -13.62
N ASP A 128 6.00 -23.87 -14.35
CA ASP A 128 7.18 -24.40 -15.02
C ASP A 128 8.50 -23.85 -14.45
N LEU A 129 8.46 -23.17 -13.30
CA LEU A 129 9.64 -22.54 -12.70
C LEU A 129 9.80 -22.95 -11.24
N ALA A 130 10.93 -23.57 -10.91
CA ALA A 130 11.22 -23.90 -9.51
C ALA A 130 11.36 -22.64 -8.65
N ALA A 131 10.77 -22.68 -7.45
CA ALA A 131 10.98 -21.67 -6.42
C ALA A 131 12.48 -21.55 -6.09
N ARG A 132 12.98 -20.33 -5.95
CA ARG A 132 14.42 -20.10 -5.71
C ARG A 132 14.69 -19.00 -4.69
N GLU A 133 15.87 -19.09 -4.09
CA GLU A 133 16.42 -18.05 -3.24
C GLU A 133 16.90 -16.86 -4.09
N ASP A 134 16.61 -15.64 -3.66
CA ASP A 134 17.01 -14.39 -4.34
C ASP A 134 17.00 -13.25 -3.31
N THR A 135 17.46 -12.07 -3.69
CA THR A 135 17.32 -10.85 -2.90
C THR A 135 16.31 -9.91 -3.58
N VAL A 136 15.61 -9.10 -2.79
CA VAL A 136 14.65 -8.13 -3.30
C VAL A 136 15.36 -6.83 -3.65
N ALA A 137 15.14 -6.34 -4.86
CA ALA A 137 15.61 -5.05 -5.34
C ALA A 137 14.69 -3.91 -4.86
N ARG A 138 13.37 -4.07 -5.03
CA ARG A 138 12.34 -3.12 -4.58
C ARG A 138 11.10 -3.87 -4.09
N ILE A 139 10.44 -3.31 -3.10
CA ILE A 139 9.13 -3.75 -2.59
C ILE A 139 8.21 -2.55 -2.51
N VAL A 140 6.92 -2.75 -2.77
CA VAL A 140 5.84 -1.76 -2.63
C VAL A 140 4.67 -2.40 -1.89
N ALA A 141 3.96 -1.60 -1.10
CA ALA A 141 2.68 -1.92 -0.47
C ALA A 141 1.67 -0.86 -0.91
N ASN A 142 0.43 -1.28 -1.15
CA ASN A 142 -0.70 -0.39 -1.38
C ASN A 142 -2.00 -1.12 -1.06
N ASP A 143 -2.76 -0.58 -0.12
CA ASP A 143 -3.88 -1.21 0.55
C ASP A 143 -3.57 -2.67 0.90
N ARG A 144 -4.43 -3.63 0.55
CA ARG A 144 -4.21 -5.05 0.89
C ARG A 144 -3.19 -5.76 -0.03
N GLY A 145 -2.65 -5.05 -1.02
CA GLY A 145 -1.71 -5.58 -1.98
C GLY A 145 -0.25 -5.27 -1.64
N ILE A 146 0.63 -6.18 -2.02
CA ILE A 146 2.08 -5.92 -2.05
C ILE A 146 2.69 -6.44 -3.35
N ALA A 147 3.80 -5.85 -3.77
CA ALA A 147 4.55 -6.35 -4.90
C ALA A 147 6.04 -6.12 -4.73
N TRP A 148 6.86 -6.95 -5.37
CA TRP A 148 8.30 -6.78 -5.35
C TRP A 148 8.99 -7.24 -6.62
N VAL A 149 10.18 -6.69 -6.83
CA VAL A 149 11.13 -7.09 -7.87
C VAL A 149 12.33 -7.75 -7.21
N THR A 150 12.69 -8.95 -7.66
CA THR A 150 13.92 -9.64 -7.22
C THR A 150 15.13 -9.16 -8.00
N LYS A 151 16.34 -9.35 -7.45
CA LYS A 151 17.58 -8.99 -8.15
C LYS A 151 17.82 -9.82 -9.41
N GLY A 152 17.29 -11.05 -9.47
CA GLY A 152 17.25 -11.87 -10.67
C GLY A 152 16.22 -11.45 -11.72
N GLY A 153 15.43 -10.38 -11.49
CA GLY A 153 14.49 -9.83 -12.46
C GLY A 153 13.09 -10.46 -12.44
N SER A 154 12.71 -11.16 -11.37
CA SER A 154 11.33 -11.65 -11.22
C SER A 154 10.44 -10.57 -10.59
N VAL A 155 9.20 -10.48 -11.05
CA VAL A 155 8.17 -9.57 -10.52
C VAL A 155 7.06 -10.40 -9.91
N VAL A 156 6.77 -10.15 -8.64
CA VAL A 156 5.82 -10.95 -7.85
C VAL A 156 4.83 -10.01 -7.17
N GLY A 157 3.56 -10.38 -7.19
CA GLY A 157 2.49 -9.74 -6.43
C GLY A 157 1.94 -10.68 -5.35
N ALA A 158 1.38 -10.11 -4.30
CA ALA A 158 0.58 -10.82 -3.31
C ALA A 158 -0.60 -9.95 -2.87
N LEU A 159 -1.72 -10.59 -2.55
CA LEU A 159 -2.94 -9.93 -2.10
C LEU A 159 -3.47 -10.62 -0.86
N GLN A 160 -3.84 -9.88 0.18
CA GLN A 160 -4.22 -10.48 1.46
C GLN A 160 -5.41 -11.44 1.34
N ASP A 161 -6.48 -10.99 0.68
CA ASP A 161 -7.77 -11.67 0.56
C ASP A 161 -8.25 -11.57 -0.91
N PRO A 162 -7.69 -12.36 -1.83
CA PRO A 162 -8.04 -12.28 -3.25
C PRO A 162 -9.47 -12.76 -3.49
N ALA A 163 -10.18 -12.08 -4.39
CA ALA A 163 -11.57 -12.38 -4.70
C ALA A 163 -11.72 -13.61 -5.60
N GLU A 164 -10.70 -13.87 -6.43
CA GLU A 164 -10.62 -14.99 -7.35
C GLU A 164 -9.21 -15.57 -7.38
N ASP A 165 -9.11 -16.84 -7.77
CA ASP A 165 -7.84 -17.57 -7.97
C ASP A 165 -7.17 -17.28 -9.32
N LYS A 166 -7.68 -16.28 -10.04
CA LYS A 166 -7.21 -15.86 -11.36
C LYS A 166 -6.81 -14.39 -11.36
N VAL A 167 -5.90 -14.07 -12.27
CA VAL A 167 -5.46 -12.71 -12.55
C VAL A 167 -5.68 -12.42 -14.02
N ALA A 168 -6.07 -11.18 -14.34
CA ALA A 168 -6.17 -10.73 -15.73
C ALA A 168 -4.83 -10.10 -16.15
N PRO A 169 -4.21 -10.54 -17.26
CA PRO A 169 -2.96 -9.95 -17.72
C PRO A 169 -3.18 -8.52 -18.23
N ILE A 170 -2.22 -7.64 -17.93
CA ILE A 170 -2.10 -6.29 -18.50
C ILE A 170 -0.96 -6.33 -19.50
N GLY A 171 -1.21 -5.99 -20.77
CA GLY A 171 -0.22 -6.05 -21.83
C GLY A 171 0.06 -7.47 -22.34
N SER A 172 1.15 -7.62 -23.10
CA SER A 172 1.51 -8.89 -23.74
C SER A 172 2.66 -9.58 -23.00
N PHE A 173 2.55 -10.90 -22.83
CA PHE A 173 3.53 -11.73 -22.15
C PHE A 173 4.03 -12.86 -23.05
N ALA A 174 5.33 -13.15 -22.98
CA ALA A 174 5.90 -14.36 -23.58
C ALA A 174 5.45 -15.61 -22.81
N THR A 175 5.32 -15.51 -21.49
CA THR A 175 4.79 -16.55 -20.61
C THR A 175 3.70 -15.94 -19.73
N PRO A 176 2.48 -16.51 -19.70
CA PRO A 176 1.40 -15.97 -18.89
C PRO A 176 1.77 -15.85 -17.40
N PRO A 177 1.22 -14.86 -16.69
CA PRO A 177 1.32 -14.79 -15.24
C PRO A 177 0.84 -16.09 -14.58
N SER A 178 1.60 -16.58 -13.60
CA SER A 178 1.26 -17.79 -12.85
C SER A 178 0.75 -17.41 -11.48
N VAL A 179 -0.53 -17.71 -11.19
CA VAL A 179 -1.05 -17.63 -9.81
C VAL A 179 -0.48 -18.80 -9.02
N LEU A 180 0.01 -18.51 -7.83
CA LEU A 180 0.68 -19.43 -6.93
C LEU A 180 -0.04 -19.36 -5.60
N GLN A 181 -0.40 -20.51 -5.03
CA GLN A 181 -0.87 -20.60 -3.65
C GLN A 181 -1.93 -19.54 -3.27
N GLU A 182 -3.12 -19.53 -3.88
CA GLU A 182 -4.29 -18.65 -3.62
C GLU A 182 -4.09 -17.12 -3.61
N LYS A 183 -2.95 -16.58 -3.15
CA LYS A 183 -2.67 -15.19 -2.79
C LYS A 183 -1.29 -14.68 -3.23
N LEU A 184 -0.58 -15.42 -4.08
CA LEU A 184 0.64 -14.98 -4.74
C LEU A 184 0.51 -15.08 -6.26
N VAL A 185 1.21 -14.21 -6.98
CA VAL A 185 1.30 -14.28 -8.44
C VAL A 185 2.72 -13.97 -8.89
N LEU A 186 3.30 -14.86 -9.70
CA LEU A 186 4.49 -14.54 -10.49
C LEU A 186 4.02 -13.88 -11.78
N VAL A 187 4.20 -12.56 -11.87
CA VAL A 187 3.81 -11.76 -13.05
C VAL A 187 4.70 -12.11 -14.24
N GLY A 188 5.99 -12.28 -13.99
CA GLY A 188 6.96 -12.65 -15.02
C GLY A 188 8.39 -12.58 -14.52
N SER A 189 9.33 -12.94 -15.40
CA SER A 189 10.77 -12.86 -15.14
C SER A 189 11.50 -12.29 -16.35
N TRP A 190 12.27 -11.21 -16.13
CA TRP A 190 13.10 -10.56 -17.14
C TRP A 190 14.53 -10.44 -16.62
N PRO A 191 15.36 -11.49 -16.78
CA PRO A 191 16.76 -11.45 -16.36
C PRO A 191 17.50 -10.24 -16.96
N GLY A 192 18.28 -9.55 -16.15
CA GLY A 192 19.04 -8.36 -16.58
C GLY A 192 18.27 -7.03 -16.55
N ALA A 193 16.93 -7.05 -16.47
CA ALA A 193 16.11 -5.83 -16.44
C ALA A 193 15.83 -5.27 -15.02
N THR A 194 16.48 -5.80 -13.98
CA THR A 194 16.17 -5.53 -12.57
C THR A 194 16.04 -4.05 -12.22
N THR A 195 16.99 -3.21 -12.64
CA THR A 195 16.96 -1.77 -12.32
C THR A 195 15.73 -1.10 -12.93
N GLN A 196 15.41 -1.45 -14.17
CA GLN A 196 14.29 -0.90 -14.93
C GLN A 196 12.94 -1.41 -14.39
N LEU A 197 12.83 -2.71 -14.09
CA LEU A 197 11.68 -3.27 -13.38
C LEU A 197 11.47 -2.61 -12.01
N ALA A 198 12.55 -2.46 -11.24
CA ALA A 198 12.47 -1.85 -9.93
C ALA A 198 12.04 -0.38 -10.03
N SER A 199 12.56 0.43 -10.94
CA SER A 199 12.15 1.84 -11.06
C SER A 199 10.70 1.99 -11.53
N SER A 200 10.24 1.09 -12.41
CA SER A 200 8.90 1.09 -13.00
C SER A 200 7.83 0.36 -12.20
N LEU A 201 8.18 -0.42 -11.17
CA LEU A 201 7.22 -1.14 -10.33
C LEU A 201 6.14 -0.20 -9.77
N ARG A 202 4.88 -0.48 -10.08
CA ARG A 202 3.70 0.19 -9.53
C ARG A 202 2.68 -0.85 -9.07
N LEU A 203 2.06 -0.55 -7.94
CA LEU A 203 0.90 -1.26 -7.43
C LEU A 203 -0.13 -0.21 -7.07
N VAL A 204 -1.26 -0.21 -7.75
CA VAL A 204 -2.31 0.80 -7.58
C VAL A 204 -3.64 0.11 -7.37
N GLU A 205 -4.44 0.64 -6.45
CA GLU A 205 -5.87 0.38 -6.38
C GLU A 205 -6.55 1.27 -7.42
N THR A 206 -7.25 0.68 -8.39
CA THR A 206 -7.83 1.41 -9.54
C THR A 206 -9.33 1.56 -9.47
N GLY A 207 -9.96 0.97 -8.46
CA GLY A 207 -11.40 1.02 -8.25
C GLY A 207 -11.80 0.06 -7.15
N GLY A 208 -13.07 0.13 -6.80
CA GLY A 208 -13.71 -0.81 -5.91
C GLY A 208 -15.22 -0.69 -5.98
N ASP A 209 -15.88 -1.80 -5.69
CA ASP A 209 -17.31 -1.86 -5.44
C ASP A 209 -17.51 -2.33 -4.00
N GLY A 210 -18.46 -1.74 -3.28
CA GLY A 210 -18.66 -2.05 -1.87
C GLY A 210 -19.60 -1.09 -1.15
N ASP A 211 -19.97 -1.48 0.06
CA ASP A 211 -20.73 -0.68 1.02
C ASP A 211 -19.84 -0.30 2.22
N GLU A 212 -20.42 0.24 3.30
CA GLU A 212 -19.68 0.58 4.52
C GLU A 212 -19.07 -0.63 5.26
N CYS A 213 -19.46 -1.85 4.90
CA CYS A 213 -19.12 -3.09 5.57
C CYS A 213 -18.11 -3.95 4.81
N GLY A 214 -18.06 -3.82 3.50
CA GLY A 214 -17.06 -4.49 2.69
C GLY A 214 -17.28 -4.33 1.21
N GLY A 215 -16.42 -4.99 0.46
CA GLY A 215 -16.46 -4.91 -0.98
C GLY A 215 -15.28 -5.61 -1.63
N VAL A 216 -15.07 -5.26 -2.89
CA VAL A 216 -13.99 -5.75 -3.74
C VAL A 216 -13.26 -4.55 -4.29
N ASN A 217 -11.95 -4.50 -4.09
CA ASN A 217 -11.06 -3.52 -4.70
C ASN A 217 -10.28 -4.18 -5.83
N THR A 218 -10.10 -3.47 -6.94
CA THR A 218 -9.28 -3.91 -8.07
C THR A 218 -7.87 -3.35 -7.93
N TYR A 219 -6.88 -4.23 -8.02
CA TYR A 219 -5.46 -3.90 -7.93
C TYR A 219 -4.77 -4.12 -9.27
N GLU A 220 -4.00 -3.13 -9.71
CA GLU A 220 -3.12 -3.26 -10.87
C GLU A 220 -1.65 -3.22 -10.45
N LEU A 221 -0.95 -4.32 -10.70
CA LEU A 221 0.49 -4.45 -10.56
C LEU A 221 1.13 -4.34 -11.94
N THR A 222 1.90 -3.28 -12.18
CA THR A 222 2.58 -3.05 -13.47
C THR A 222 4.07 -2.79 -13.33
N VAL A 223 4.80 -3.13 -14.39
CA VAL A 223 6.22 -2.87 -14.61
C VAL A 223 6.46 -2.55 -16.09
N ARG A 224 7.60 -1.92 -16.40
CA ARG A 224 8.08 -1.75 -17.78
C ARG A 224 9.41 -2.51 -17.92
N PRO A 225 9.45 -3.70 -18.56
CA PRO A 225 10.68 -4.46 -18.75
C PRO A 225 11.72 -3.71 -19.60
N GLU A 226 11.24 -2.89 -20.54
CA GLU A 226 12.04 -2.02 -21.40
C GLU A 226 11.73 -0.56 -21.09
N ALA A 227 12.72 0.33 -21.17
CA ALA A 227 12.56 1.73 -20.78
C ALA A 227 11.49 2.48 -21.58
N ALA A 228 11.37 2.18 -22.88
CA ALA A 228 10.38 2.77 -23.79
C ALA A 228 9.19 1.83 -24.10
N GLY A 229 9.12 0.66 -23.46
CA GLY A 229 8.07 -0.32 -23.69
C GLY A 229 6.79 0.00 -22.90
N GLU A 230 5.66 -0.51 -23.37
CA GLU A 230 4.39 -0.42 -22.65
C GLU A 230 4.43 -1.14 -21.29
N PRO A 231 3.65 -0.71 -20.29
CA PRO A 231 3.52 -1.44 -19.04
C PRO A 231 2.95 -2.84 -19.29
N VAL A 232 3.53 -3.82 -18.62
CA VAL A 232 2.97 -5.17 -18.50
C VAL A 232 2.72 -5.47 -17.04
N GLY A 233 1.74 -6.33 -16.76
CA GLY A 233 1.31 -6.53 -15.39
C GLY A 233 0.16 -7.51 -15.20
N VAL A 234 -0.44 -7.44 -14.03
CA VAL A 234 -1.66 -8.17 -13.70
C VAL A 234 -2.66 -7.24 -13.04
N ARG A 235 -3.93 -7.49 -13.32
CA ARG A 235 -5.07 -6.98 -12.56
C ARG A 235 -5.60 -8.12 -11.68
N TRP A 236 -5.88 -7.80 -10.43
CA TRP A 236 -6.36 -8.77 -9.45
C TRP A 236 -7.33 -8.12 -8.48
N ASP A 237 -8.47 -8.75 -8.27
CA ASP A 237 -9.50 -8.26 -7.35
C ASP A 237 -9.28 -8.85 -5.96
N GLY A 238 -9.51 -8.04 -4.93
CA GLY A 238 -9.35 -8.42 -3.53
C GLY A 238 -10.51 -7.95 -2.67
N TYR A 239 -11.01 -8.86 -1.84
CA TYR A 239 -12.01 -8.52 -0.84
C TYR A 239 -11.46 -7.58 0.22
N TRP A 240 -12.32 -6.70 0.69
CA TRP A 240 -12.12 -5.95 1.91
C TRP A 240 -13.34 -6.00 2.81
N THR A 241 -13.09 -5.87 4.10
CA THR A 241 -14.09 -5.86 5.15
C THR A 241 -13.75 -4.79 6.16
N SER A 242 -14.77 -4.04 6.59
CA SER A 242 -14.69 -3.07 7.68
C SER A 242 -14.83 -3.80 9.00
N THR A 243 -14.01 -3.46 10.00
CA THR A 243 -14.13 -4.00 11.36
C THR A 243 -15.30 -3.40 12.15
N ASN A 244 -16.03 -2.44 11.57
CA ASN A 244 -17.11 -1.72 12.25
C ASN A 244 -18.51 -2.28 11.93
N CYS A 245 -18.59 -3.37 11.17
CA CYS A 245 -19.85 -3.99 10.74
C CYS A 245 -20.12 -5.37 11.36
N ASP A 246 -19.47 -5.66 12.50
CA ASP A 246 -19.72 -6.85 13.31
C ASP A 246 -20.95 -6.70 14.24
#